data_AF-A0A6N2SI20-F1
#
_entry.id   AF-A0A6N2SI20-F1
#
_cell.length_a   1.000
_cell.length_b   1.000
_cell.length_c   1.000
_cell.angle_alpha   90.00
_cell.angle_beta   90.00
_cell.angle_gamma   90.00
#
_symmetry.space_group_name_H-M   'P 1'
#
loop_
_entity.id
_entity.type
_entity.pdbx_description
1 polymer ?
#
loop_
_entity_poly.entity_id
_entity_poly.type
_entity_poly.pdbx_seq_one_letter_code
_entity_poly.pdbx_strand_id
1 'polypeptide(L)'
;MKIAVTYDNGNVFQHFGKTENFKVYQVEDGKVLSSEVMSSNGTGHGALAGLLAEQGVDVLICGGIGGGAKDALTEAGITLCAGAEGNTDQAVEAYLAGELVSTGVNCDHHHEEGHSCGSHGCGDHEEGHSCGNCGGGCGSLPKLTGRNVGKTCRTHYRGTFNDGTQFDSSYDRGEPLEFICGAGQMILGFDAAVADMEVGQEVDVHLMPEEAYGMPDPNAVFSVEIAQLPGSENLEVGQQVYLSNQLGQPFPVKVVVKEEKTITFDANHEMAGKELNFHIELVEVK
;
A
#
# COMPACT_ATOMS: atom_id res chain seq x y z
N MET A 1 10.86 2.69 35.36
CA MET A 1 9.97 2.00 34.41
C MET A 1 10.55 2.11 33.02
N LYS A 2 10.34 1.11 32.15
CA LYS A 2 10.75 1.15 30.75
C LYS A 2 9.52 1.27 29.85
N ILE A 3 9.54 2.24 28.96
CA ILE A 3 8.46 2.53 28.01
C ILE A 3 8.99 2.26 26.61
N ALA A 4 8.42 1.30 25.89
CA ALA A 4 8.71 1.09 24.48
C ALA A 4 7.71 1.88 23.64
N VAL A 5 8.19 2.50 22.57
CA VAL A 5 7.36 3.20 21.58
C VAL A 5 7.70 2.67 20.20
N THR A 6 6.69 2.44 19.36
CA THR A 6 6.94 2.13 17.94
C THR A 6 7.66 3.31 17.28
N TYR A 7 8.79 3.06 16.64
CA TYR A 7 9.64 4.12 16.08
C TYR A 7 9.77 3.96 14.57
N ASP A 8 9.38 4.99 13.83
CA ASP A 8 9.64 5.11 12.40
C ASP A 8 10.06 6.55 12.07
N ASN A 9 11.33 6.72 11.71
CA ASN A 9 11.92 8.01 11.29
C ASN A 9 11.57 9.23 12.20
N GLY A 10 11.48 9.02 13.52
CA GLY A 10 11.18 10.08 14.50
C GLY A 10 9.71 10.15 14.95
N ASN A 11 8.81 9.40 14.33
CA ASN A 11 7.38 9.38 14.64
C ASN A 11 6.89 8.02 15.14
N VAL A 12 5.74 8.03 15.83
CA VAL A 12 5.04 6.83 16.30
C VAL A 12 4.42 6.09 15.12
N PHE A 13 4.87 4.87 14.89
CA PHE A 13 4.34 4.06 13.80
C PHE A 13 2.96 3.50 14.13
N GLN A 14 2.02 3.64 13.18
CA GLN A 14 0.61 3.30 13.35
C GLN A 14 0.31 1.79 13.20
N HIS A 15 1.23 0.98 12.69
CA HIS A 15 1.01 -0.45 12.50
C HIS A 15 2.08 -1.28 13.22
N PHE A 16 1.81 -1.68 14.46
CA PHE A 16 2.72 -2.52 15.26
C PHE A 16 3.25 -3.76 14.49
N GLY A 17 2.40 -4.35 13.63
CA GLY A 17 2.75 -5.53 12.84
C GLY A 17 3.72 -5.34 11.67
N LYS A 18 3.99 -4.10 11.27
CA LYS A 18 4.86 -3.79 10.12
C LYS A 18 6.10 -2.97 10.51
N THR A 19 6.21 -2.57 11.77
CA THR A 19 7.41 -1.86 12.24
C THR A 19 8.46 -2.85 12.69
N GLU A 20 9.68 -2.61 12.23
CA GLU A 20 10.85 -3.37 12.62
C GLU A 20 11.65 -2.66 13.72
N ASN A 21 11.23 -1.47 14.17
CA ASN A 21 12.00 -0.62 15.08
C ASN A 21 11.15 -0.09 16.25
N PHE A 22 11.73 -0.15 17.44
CA PHE A 22 11.13 0.29 18.69
C PHE A 22 12.12 1.16 19.43
N LYS A 23 11.67 2.32 19.91
CA LYS A 23 12.48 3.18 20.78
C LYS A 23 12.07 2.91 22.22
N VAL A 24 12.99 2.36 23.01
CA VAL A 24 12.80 2.07 24.43
C VAL A 24 13.36 3.23 25.24
N TYR A 25 12.51 3.80 26.09
CA TYR A 25 12.83 4.88 26.99
C TYR A 25 12.91 4.34 28.41
N GLN A 26 14.00 4.65 29.10
CA GLN A 26 14.12 4.39 30.52
C GLN A 26 13.66 5.63 31.27
N VAL A 27 12.60 5.50 32.07
CA VAL A 27 12.01 6.60 32.84
C VAL A 27 12.15 6.33 34.34
N GLU A 28 12.64 7.33 35.06
CA GLU A 28 12.76 7.34 36.52
C GLU A 28 12.25 8.69 37.05
N ASP A 29 11.42 8.68 38.10
CA ASP A 29 10.80 9.89 38.68
C ASP A 29 10.11 10.83 37.66
N GLY A 30 9.47 10.25 36.63
CA GLY A 30 8.75 11.00 35.59
C GLY A 30 9.65 11.72 34.57
N LYS A 31 10.93 11.36 34.49
CA LYS A 31 11.88 11.89 33.50
C LYS A 31 12.55 10.78 32.72
N VAL A 32 12.70 10.99 31.41
CA VAL A 32 13.46 10.09 30.53
C VAL A 32 14.95 10.21 30.86
N LEU A 33 15.57 9.13 31.33
CA LEU A 33 17.01 9.03 31.59
C LEU A 33 17.80 8.67 30.33
N SER A 34 17.26 7.77 29.51
CA SER A 34 17.89 7.29 28.29
C SER A 34 16.84 6.83 27.28
N SER A 35 17.20 6.87 26.00
CA SER A 35 16.41 6.30 24.92
C SER A 35 17.31 5.48 24.01
N GLU A 36 16.93 4.25 23.73
CA GLU A 36 17.64 3.33 22.85
C GLU A 36 16.72 2.84 21.74
N VAL A 37 17.21 2.78 20.50
CA VAL A 37 16.45 2.23 19.38
C VAL A 37 16.86 0.78 19.19
N MET A 38 15.88 -0.12 19.27
CA MET A 38 16.05 -1.55 19.08
C MET A 38 15.30 -1.99 17.82
N SER A 39 15.90 -2.89 17.06
CA SER A 39 15.20 -3.56 15.95
C SER A 39 14.68 -4.92 16.40
N SER A 40 13.49 -5.30 15.91
CA SER A 40 12.94 -6.64 16.12
C SER A 40 13.61 -7.70 15.25
N ASN A 41 14.56 -7.33 14.38
CA ASN A 41 15.35 -8.24 13.56
C ASN A 41 14.49 -9.23 12.73
N GLY A 42 13.30 -8.81 12.30
CA GLY A 42 12.36 -9.63 11.53
C GLY A 42 11.54 -10.63 12.37
N THR A 43 11.53 -10.48 13.70
CA THR A 43 10.78 -11.34 14.61
C THR A 43 9.28 -11.11 14.43
N GLY A 44 8.55 -12.18 14.06
CA GLY A 44 7.10 -12.13 13.81
C GLY A 44 6.26 -11.69 15.00
N HIS A 45 4.98 -11.38 14.73
CA HIS A 45 4.07 -10.63 15.60
C HIS A 45 3.87 -11.21 17.02
N GLY A 46 4.03 -12.53 17.19
CA GLY A 46 3.87 -13.20 18.49
C GLY A 46 5.14 -13.20 19.36
N ALA A 47 6.33 -13.18 18.76
CA ALA A 47 7.59 -13.29 19.50
C ALA A 47 8.15 -11.93 19.94
N LEU A 48 7.64 -10.84 19.36
CA LEU A 48 7.91 -9.45 19.78
C LEU A 48 7.52 -9.18 21.24
N ALA A 49 6.37 -9.68 21.69
CA ALA A 49 5.92 -9.50 23.06
C ALA A 49 6.89 -10.17 24.06
N GLY A 50 7.38 -11.36 23.72
CA GLY A 50 8.40 -12.06 24.51
C GLY A 50 9.72 -11.28 24.60
N LEU A 51 10.20 -10.74 23.48
CA LEU A 51 11.43 -9.95 23.45
C LEU A 51 11.31 -8.66 24.30
N LEU A 52 10.17 -7.98 24.22
CA LEU A 52 9.90 -6.80 25.05
C LEU A 52 9.82 -7.15 26.54
N ALA A 53 9.24 -8.30 26.87
CA ALA A 53 9.19 -8.81 28.24
C ALA A 53 10.58 -9.17 28.77
N GLU A 54 11.42 -9.81 27.96
CA GLU A 54 12.82 -10.12 28.30
C GLU A 54 13.65 -8.85 28.55
N GLN A 55 13.35 -7.78 27.81
CA GLN A 55 13.98 -6.46 28.01
C GLN A 55 13.43 -5.70 29.24
N GLY A 56 12.40 -6.23 29.91
CA GLY A 56 11.77 -5.63 31.08
C GLY A 56 11.02 -4.34 30.76
N VAL A 57 10.33 -4.31 29.61
CA VAL A 57 9.46 -3.20 29.23
C VAL A 57 8.16 -3.28 30.02
N ASP A 58 7.83 -2.21 30.76
CA ASP A 58 6.61 -2.12 31.56
C ASP A 58 5.40 -1.63 30.74
N VAL A 59 5.67 -0.75 29.76
CA VAL A 59 4.66 -0.04 28.99
C VAL A 59 5.03 -0.04 27.51
N LEU A 60 4.07 -0.33 26.63
CA LEU A 60 4.21 -0.18 25.18
C LEU A 60 3.22 0.86 24.66
N ILE A 61 3.74 1.86 23.95
CA ILE A 61 2.95 2.89 23.26
C ILE A 61 3.01 2.62 21.75
N CYS A 62 1.84 2.51 21.11
CA CYS A 62 1.74 2.35 19.67
C CYS A 62 0.49 3.05 19.13
N GLY A 63 0.45 3.31 17.82
CA GLY A 63 -0.75 3.83 17.17
C GLY A 63 -1.83 2.75 17.06
N GLY A 64 -1.58 1.73 16.24
CA GLY A 64 -2.49 0.61 16.02
C GLY A 64 -1.82 -0.74 16.24
N ILE A 65 -2.58 -1.65 16.84
CA ILE A 65 -2.15 -3.01 17.19
C ILE A 65 -3.24 -4.03 16.84
N GLY A 66 -2.84 -5.17 16.29
CA GLY A 66 -3.74 -6.28 16.01
C GLY A 66 -4.10 -7.04 17.29
N GLY A 67 -5.30 -7.65 17.32
CA GLY A 67 -5.80 -8.39 18.49
C GLY A 67 -4.81 -9.43 19.03
N GLY A 68 -4.23 -10.25 18.16
CA GLY A 68 -3.26 -11.28 18.58
C GLY A 68 -1.97 -10.74 19.22
N ALA A 69 -1.54 -9.52 18.87
CA ALA A 69 -0.38 -8.89 19.50
C ALA A 69 -0.74 -8.25 20.86
N LYS A 70 -1.97 -7.71 20.99
CA LYS A 70 -2.49 -7.20 22.26
C LYS A 70 -2.57 -8.32 23.30
N ASP A 71 -3.05 -9.49 22.91
CA ASP A 71 -3.16 -10.64 23.80
C ASP A 71 -1.78 -11.10 24.28
N ALA A 72 -0.82 -11.23 23.36
CA ALA A 72 0.56 -11.62 23.69
C ALA A 72 1.27 -10.62 24.63
N LEU A 73 1.04 -9.32 24.46
CA LEU A 73 1.59 -8.29 25.35
C LEU A 73 0.92 -8.28 26.73
N THR A 74 -0.39 -8.52 26.77
CA THR A 74 -1.14 -8.62 28.03
C THR A 74 -0.70 -9.85 28.82
N GLU A 75 -0.48 -10.98 28.14
CA GLU A 75 0.05 -12.22 28.73
C GLU A 75 1.49 -12.05 29.23
N ALA A 76 2.29 -11.24 28.52
CA ALA A 76 3.63 -10.84 28.94
C ALA A 76 3.66 -9.84 30.12
N GLY A 77 2.50 -9.32 30.54
CA GLY A 77 2.38 -8.35 31.65
C GLY A 77 2.76 -6.91 31.27
N ILE A 78 2.77 -6.57 29.98
CA ILE A 78 3.12 -5.24 29.48
C ILE A 78 1.86 -4.38 29.35
N THR A 79 1.90 -3.17 29.91
CA THR A 79 0.80 -2.22 29.80
C THR A 79 0.76 -1.59 28.42
N LEU A 80 -0.28 -1.88 27.65
CA LEU A 80 -0.45 -1.36 26.29
C LEU A 80 -1.20 -0.02 26.26
N CYS A 81 -0.65 0.95 25.55
CA CYS A 81 -1.28 2.22 25.22
C CYS A 81 -1.39 2.34 23.69
N ALA A 82 -2.55 1.95 23.16
CA ALA A 82 -2.89 2.12 21.75
C ALA A 82 -3.46 3.52 21.50
N GLY A 83 -3.36 4.02 20.27
CA GLY A 83 -3.91 5.32 19.85
C GLY A 83 -2.93 6.49 19.91
N ALA A 84 -1.62 6.24 20.10
CA ALA A 84 -0.63 7.30 20.05
C ALA A 84 -0.29 7.67 18.59
N GLU A 85 -0.43 8.95 18.26
CA GLU A 85 -0.07 9.51 16.95
C GLU A 85 0.88 10.70 17.15
N GLY A 86 1.79 10.91 16.19
CA GLY A 86 2.74 12.04 16.22
C GLY A 86 4.15 11.64 16.65
N ASN A 87 4.87 12.56 17.31
CA ASN A 87 6.28 12.36 17.65
C ASN A 87 6.44 11.39 18.84
N THR A 88 7.46 10.52 18.79
CA THR A 88 7.71 9.55 19.86
C THR A 88 7.97 10.19 21.22
N ASP A 89 8.62 11.37 21.27
CA ASP A 89 8.92 12.03 22.55
C ASP A 89 7.63 12.65 23.15
N GLN A 90 6.77 13.23 22.31
CA GLN A 90 5.47 13.77 22.72
C GLN A 90 4.54 12.68 23.25
N ALA A 91 4.57 11.49 22.64
CA ALA A 91 3.77 10.35 23.10
C ALA A 91 4.21 9.87 24.49
N VAL A 92 5.51 9.87 24.77
CA VAL A 92 6.02 9.52 26.11
C VAL A 92 5.64 10.61 27.12
N GLU A 93 5.78 11.89 26.77
CA GLU A 93 5.38 13.00 27.63
C GLU A 93 3.89 12.97 27.95
N ALA A 94 3.03 12.74 26.96
CA ALA A 94 1.58 12.61 27.15
C ALA A 94 1.20 11.40 28.02
N TYR A 95 1.97 10.31 27.95
CA TYR A 95 1.81 9.18 28.86
C TYR A 95 2.20 9.53 30.30
N LEU A 96 3.32 10.23 30.49
CA LEU A 96 3.77 10.69 31.82
C LEU A 96 2.85 11.75 32.42
N ALA A 97 2.20 12.56 31.59
CA ALA A 97 1.15 13.50 31.98
C ALA A 97 -0.18 12.82 32.35
N GLY A 98 -0.34 11.52 32.02
CA GLY A 98 -1.58 10.77 32.26
C GLY A 98 -2.70 11.06 31.25
N GLU A 99 -2.39 11.74 30.13
CA GLU A 99 -3.36 12.08 29.08
C GLU A 99 -3.60 10.92 28.11
N LEU A 100 -2.60 10.05 27.92
CA LEU A 100 -2.73 8.80 27.16
C LEU A 100 -3.36 7.71 28.03
N VAL A 101 -4.69 7.77 28.15
CA VAL A 101 -5.48 6.67 28.72
C VAL A 101 -5.49 5.54 27.70
N SER A 102 -5.05 4.34 28.12
CA SER A 102 -5.17 3.12 27.33
C SER A 102 -6.60 2.99 26.82
N THR A 103 -6.82 3.35 25.57
CA THR A 103 -8.06 3.03 24.90
C THR A 103 -7.98 1.54 24.69
N GLY A 104 -8.50 0.79 25.65
CA GLY A 104 -8.92 -0.58 25.48
C GLY A 104 -10.00 -0.59 24.42
N VAL A 105 -9.60 -0.42 23.15
CA VAL A 105 -10.43 -0.70 22.01
C VAL A 105 -10.58 -2.21 22.00
N ASN A 106 -11.54 -2.64 22.80
CA ASN A 106 -12.29 -3.85 22.60
C ASN A 106 -13.13 -3.57 21.35
N CYS A 107 -12.58 -3.88 20.18
CA CYS A 107 -13.46 -4.09 19.04
C CYS A 107 -14.22 -5.37 19.36
N ASP A 108 -15.44 -5.20 19.86
CA ASP A 108 -16.42 -6.26 19.98
C ASP A 108 -16.56 -6.96 18.62
N HIS A 109 -15.93 -8.12 18.50
CA HIS A 109 -16.34 -9.10 17.50
C HIS A 109 -16.36 -10.46 18.17
N HIS A 110 -17.55 -10.84 18.62
CA HIS A 110 -17.88 -12.13 19.21
C HIS A 110 -17.30 -13.28 18.38
N HIS A 111 -16.54 -14.16 19.02
CA HIS A 111 -16.42 -15.57 18.62
C HIS A 111 -16.44 -16.42 19.88
N GLU A 112 -17.66 -16.72 20.34
CA GLU A 112 -17.90 -17.97 21.04
C GLU A 112 -18.01 -19.10 20.01
N GLU A 113 -17.64 -20.27 20.50
CA GLU A 113 -17.75 -21.59 19.88
C GLU A 113 -16.57 -21.99 18.99
N GLY A 114 -15.76 -22.87 19.58
CA GLY A 114 -14.44 -23.22 19.12
C GLY A 114 -14.44 -24.27 18.02
N HIS A 115 -13.34 -24.26 17.26
CA HIS A 115 -12.90 -25.44 16.55
C HIS A 115 -11.39 -25.62 16.72
N SER A 116 -11.10 -26.73 17.38
CA SER A 116 -9.80 -27.38 17.51
C SER A 116 -9.08 -27.45 16.17
N CYS A 117 -7.78 -27.13 16.20
CA CYS A 117 -6.84 -27.42 15.14
C CYS A 117 -6.88 -28.93 14.78
N GLY A 118 -7.08 -29.21 13.50
CA GLY A 118 -7.06 -30.55 12.92
C GLY A 118 -6.30 -30.55 11.60
N SER A 119 -5.21 -31.30 11.57
CA SER A 119 -4.45 -31.68 10.38
C SER A 119 -5.30 -32.49 9.39
N HIS A 120 -4.77 -32.67 8.17
CA HIS A 120 -5.23 -33.49 7.02
C HIS A 120 -6.10 -32.73 6.02
N GLY A 121 -5.96 -32.86 4.70
CA GLY A 121 -5.23 -33.80 3.86
C GLY A 121 -5.87 -33.71 2.47
N CYS A 122 -5.08 -33.83 1.41
CA CYS A 122 -5.55 -33.74 0.01
C CYS A 122 -6.65 -34.76 -0.29
N GLY A 123 -7.67 -34.35 -1.07
CA GLY A 123 -8.65 -35.26 -1.66
C GLY A 123 -9.71 -34.54 -2.49
N ASP A 124 -9.76 -34.90 -3.77
CA ASP A 124 -10.81 -34.62 -4.77
C ASP A 124 -12.24 -34.62 -4.24
N HIS A 125 -13.04 -33.66 -4.72
CA HIS A 125 -14.43 -33.90 -5.08
C HIS A 125 -14.89 -32.90 -6.14
N GLU A 126 -15.13 -33.42 -7.35
CA GLU A 126 -16.08 -32.80 -8.27
C GLU A 126 -17.47 -32.85 -7.61
N GLU A 127 -18.08 -31.69 -7.40
CA GLU A 127 -19.43 -31.37 -7.86
C GLU A 127 -19.74 -29.90 -7.53
N GLY A 128 -20.29 -29.20 -8.51
CA GLY A 128 -20.42 -27.76 -8.57
C GLY A 128 -21.10 -27.11 -7.37
N HIS A 129 -20.31 -26.33 -6.63
CA HIS A 129 -20.79 -25.16 -5.91
C HIS A 129 -19.94 -23.94 -6.28
N SER A 130 -20.63 -22.96 -6.89
CA SER A 130 -20.09 -21.65 -7.24
C SER A 130 -19.80 -20.86 -5.97
N CYS A 131 -18.55 -20.87 -5.53
CA CYS A 131 -18.00 -19.90 -4.60
C CYS A 131 -16.48 -19.83 -4.80
N GLY A 132 -15.99 -18.75 -5.38
CA GLY A 132 -14.55 -18.62 -5.60
C GLY A 132 -14.11 -17.38 -6.35
N ASN A 133 -14.25 -16.21 -5.73
CA ASN A 133 -13.24 -15.16 -5.92
C ASN A 133 -13.04 -14.37 -4.61
N CYS A 134 -12.52 -15.06 -3.58
CA CYS A 134 -11.79 -14.41 -2.50
C CYS A 134 -10.31 -14.48 -2.88
N GLY A 135 -9.86 -13.47 -3.64
CA GLY A 135 -8.49 -13.37 -4.10
C GLY A 135 -7.94 -11.97 -3.89
N GLY A 136 -7.29 -11.78 -2.74
CA GLY A 136 -6.10 -10.95 -2.62
C GLY A 136 -6.21 -9.43 -2.78
N GLY A 137 -5.85 -8.72 -1.71
CA GLY A 137 -5.30 -7.37 -1.83
C GLY A 137 -6.20 -6.26 -1.29
N CYS A 138 -6.20 -6.08 0.03
CA CYS A 138 -6.56 -4.80 0.62
C CYS A 138 -5.46 -3.78 0.31
N GLY A 139 -5.43 -3.28 -0.92
CA GLY A 139 -4.84 -1.99 -1.21
C GLY A 139 -5.82 -0.95 -0.68
N SER A 140 -5.42 -0.17 0.33
CA SER A 140 -6.12 1.04 0.74
C SER A 140 -6.07 2.04 -0.42
N LEU A 141 -6.92 1.84 -1.43
CA LEU A 141 -7.24 2.87 -2.40
C LEU A 141 -8.04 3.94 -1.66
N PRO A 142 -7.91 5.23 -2.04
CA PRO A 142 -8.72 6.29 -1.47
C PRO A 142 -10.18 5.87 -1.53
N LYS A 143 -10.94 6.13 -0.45
CA LYS A 143 -12.38 5.89 -0.39
C LYS A 143 -13.07 6.77 -1.43
N LEU A 144 -13.03 6.33 -2.69
CA LEU A 144 -13.91 6.81 -3.74
C LEU A 144 -15.32 6.51 -3.28
N THR A 145 -16.14 7.56 -3.20
CA THR A 145 -17.54 7.46 -2.84
C THR A 145 -18.35 7.88 -4.04
N GLY A 146 -19.25 7.02 -4.50
CA GLY A 146 -20.13 7.31 -5.61
C GLY A 146 -21.10 6.16 -5.85
N ARG A 147 -22.17 6.43 -6.60
CA ARG A 147 -23.25 5.46 -6.88
C ARG A 147 -22.81 4.22 -7.65
N ASN A 148 -21.70 4.34 -8.39
CA ASN A 148 -21.16 3.27 -9.23
C ASN A 148 -19.95 2.58 -8.60
N VAL A 149 -19.45 3.05 -7.46
CA VAL A 149 -18.29 2.44 -6.79
C VAL A 149 -18.62 1.00 -6.37
N GLY A 150 -17.73 0.06 -6.73
CA GLY A 150 -17.88 -1.37 -6.51
C GLY A 150 -18.77 -2.09 -7.54
N LYS A 151 -19.31 -1.38 -8.53
CA LYS A 151 -20.13 -1.95 -9.61
C LYS A 151 -19.32 -2.13 -10.89
N THR A 152 -19.75 -3.07 -11.73
CA THR A 152 -19.13 -3.28 -13.03
C THR A 152 -19.68 -2.25 -14.02
N CYS A 153 -18.84 -1.33 -14.46
CA CYS A 153 -19.20 -0.26 -15.38
C CYS A 153 -18.66 -0.57 -16.77
N ARG A 154 -19.47 -0.32 -17.80
CA ARG A 154 -19.06 -0.35 -19.20
C ARG A 154 -19.05 1.06 -19.73
N THR A 155 -17.89 1.57 -20.11
CA THR A 155 -17.74 2.95 -20.58
C THR A 155 -17.06 3.00 -21.92
N HIS A 156 -17.56 3.87 -22.80
CA HIS A 156 -16.72 4.39 -23.86
C HIS A 156 -15.88 5.54 -23.32
N TYR A 157 -14.65 5.65 -23.81
CA TYR A 157 -13.78 6.77 -23.54
C TYR A 157 -12.94 7.14 -24.76
N ARG A 158 -12.50 8.39 -24.77
CA ARG A 158 -11.46 8.94 -25.65
C ARG A 158 -10.48 9.75 -24.82
N GLY A 159 -9.22 9.31 -24.82
CA GLY A 159 -8.09 9.97 -24.16
C GLY A 159 -7.28 10.83 -25.13
N THR A 160 -7.13 12.11 -24.82
CA THR A 160 -6.32 13.07 -25.58
C THR A 160 -5.36 13.83 -24.68
N PHE A 161 -4.18 14.17 -25.20
CA PHE A 161 -3.26 15.11 -24.54
C PHE A 161 -3.77 16.56 -24.69
N ASN A 162 -3.19 17.50 -23.93
CA ASN A 162 -3.53 18.94 -24.01
C ASN A 162 -3.28 19.58 -25.38
N ASP A 163 -2.43 18.97 -26.21
CA ASP A 163 -2.18 19.40 -27.59
C ASP A 163 -3.28 18.92 -28.57
N GLY A 164 -4.26 18.15 -28.09
CA GLY A 164 -5.32 17.54 -28.89
C GLY A 164 -4.95 16.19 -29.52
N THR A 165 -3.73 15.70 -29.31
CA THR A 165 -3.28 14.40 -29.82
C THR A 165 -3.99 13.28 -29.05
N GLN A 166 -4.72 12.43 -29.78
CA GLN A 166 -5.35 11.25 -29.19
C GLN A 166 -4.30 10.17 -28.93
N PHE A 167 -4.28 9.63 -27.71
CA PHE A 167 -3.38 8.52 -27.34
C PHE A 167 -4.11 7.19 -27.22
N ASP A 168 -5.39 7.22 -26.82
CA ASP A 168 -6.19 6.01 -26.67
C ASP A 168 -7.68 6.32 -26.88
N SER A 169 -8.42 5.37 -27.43
CA SER A 169 -9.84 5.50 -27.67
C SER A 169 -10.50 4.12 -27.71
N SER A 170 -11.51 3.95 -26.88
CA SER A 170 -12.38 2.76 -26.95
C SER A 170 -13.24 2.74 -28.21
N TYR A 171 -13.54 3.91 -28.80
CA TYR A 171 -14.35 3.99 -30.02
C TYR A 171 -13.62 3.37 -31.21
N ASP A 172 -12.30 3.50 -31.26
CA ASP A 172 -11.48 2.91 -32.32
C ASP A 172 -11.42 1.38 -32.21
N ARG A 173 -11.58 0.85 -30.99
CA ARG A 173 -11.68 -0.59 -30.73
C ARG A 173 -13.08 -1.15 -30.97
N GLY A 174 -14.10 -0.29 -31.03
CA GLY A 174 -15.49 -0.67 -31.27
C GLY A 174 -16.19 -1.38 -30.11
N GLU A 175 -15.52 -1.56 -28.97
CA GLU A 175 -16.06 -2.21 -27.77
C GLU A 175 -15.86 -1.32 -26.54
N PRO A 176 -16.88 -1.18 -25.67
CA PRO A 176 -16.76 -0.41 -24.43
C PRO A 176 -15.83 -1.12 -23.45
N LEU A 177 -15.08 -0.34 -22.68
CA LEU A 177 -14.22 -0.85 -21.63
C LEU A 177 -15.07 -1.28 -20.43
N GLU A 178 -14.97 -2.56 -20.03
CA GLU A 178 -15.59 -3.08 -18.81
C GLU A 178 -14.58 -3.10 -17.67
N PHE A 179 -14.90 -2.42 -16.57
CA PHE A 179 -14.04 -2.36 -15.39
C PHE A 179 -14.89 -2.19 -14.11
N ILE A 180 -14.31 -2.48 -12.95
CA ILE A 180 -14.98 -2.28 -11.66
C ILE A 180 -14.59 -0.89 -11.13
N CYS A 181 -15.55 0.01 -11.02
CA CYS A 181 -15.31 1.37 -10.56
C CYS A 181 -14.83 1.39 -9.11
N GLY A 182 -13.68 2.01 -8.85
CA GLY A 182 -13.09 2.10 -7.51
C GLY A 182 -12.31 0.85 -7.07
N ALA A 183 -12.14 -0.14 -7.95
CA ALA A 183 -11.28 -1.29 -7.68
C ALA A 183 -9.79 -0.99 -7.94
N GLY A 184 -9.45 0.21 -8.42
CA GLY A 184 -8.07 0.59 -8.77
C GLY A 184 -7.53 -0.12 -10.00
N GLN A 185 -8.41 -0.64 -10.85
CA GLN A 185 -8.04 -1.17 -12.17
C GLN A 185 -7.80 -0.04 -13.18
N MET A 186 -8.39 1.13 -12.94
CA MET A 186 -8.26 2.34 -13.75
C MET A 186 -7.56 3.44 -12.94
N ILE A 187 -7.14 4.49 -13.64
CA ILE A 187 -6.57 5.68 -13.02
C ILE A 187 -7.59 6.36 -12.08
N LEU A 188 -7.09 6.95 -10.99
CA LEU A 188 -7.91 7.50 -9.91
C LEU A 188 -8.95 8.51 -10.41
N GLY A 189 -8.54 9.41 -11.30
CA GLY A 189 -9.42 10.43 -11.87
C GLY A 189 -10.50 9.86 -12.78
N PHE A 190 -10.23 8.74 -13.45
CA PHE A 190 -11.23 8.04 -14.28
C PHE A 190 -12.27 7.35 -13.40
N ASP A 191 -11.81 6.64 -12.35
CA ASP A 191 -12.70 6.04 -11.36
C ASP A 191 -13.56 7.11 -10.67
N ALA A 192 -12.97 8.26 -10.30
CA ALA A 192 -13.68 9.39 -9.70
C ALA A 192 -14.76 9.97 -10.62
N ALA A 193 -14.44 10.14 -11.91
CA ALA A 193 -15.40 10.63 -12.89
C ALA A 193 -16.60 9.68 -13.01
N VAL A 194 -16.35 8.38 -13.16
CA VAL A 194 -17.40 7.37 -13.38
C VAL A 194 -18.20 7.09 -12.09
N ALA A 195 -17.60 7.27 -10.91
CA ALA A 195 -18.25 7.04 -9.62
C ALA A 195 -19.59 7.78 -9.48
N ASP A 196 -19.68 9.00 -10.02
CA ASP A 196 -20.85 9.87 -9.93
C ASP A 196 -21.67 9.97 -11.22
N MET A 197 -21.30 9.28 -12.31
CA MET A 197 -22.02 9.35 -13.58
C MET A 197 -23.35 8.58 -13.61
N GLU A 198 -24.28 9.02 -14.46
CA GLU A 198 -25.48 8.27 -14.82
C GLU A 198 -25.27 7.42 -16.07
N VAL A 199 -26.00 6.30 -16.16
CA VAL A 199 -26.00 5.48 -17.37
C VAL A 199 -26.56 6.32 -18.53
N GLY A 200 -25.79 6.42 -19.61
CA GLY A 200 -26.03 7.28 -20.77
C GLY A 200 -25.47 8.69 -20.66
N GLN A 201 -24.78 9.04 -19.57
CA GLN A 201 -24.14 10.33 -19.40
C GLN A 201 -22.76 10.35 -20.05
N GLU A 202 -22.42 11.49 -20.66
CA GLU A 202 -21.09 11.83 -21.14
C GLU A 202 -20.47 12.91 -20.24
N VAL A 203 -19.19 12.78 -19.91
CA VAL A 203 -18.42 13.75 -19.13
C VAL A 203 -17.03 13.93 -19.72
N ASP A 204 -16.59 15.18 -19.81
CA ASP A 204 -15.20 15.52 -20.11
C ASP A 204 -14.48 15.83 -18.79
N VAL A 205 -13.43 15.07 -18.50
CA VAL A 205 -12.58 15.28 -17.33
C VAL A 205 -11.15 15.58 -17.76
N HIS A 206 -10.58 16.59 -17.12
CA HIS A 206 -9.18 16.94 -17.24
C HIS A 206 -8.46 16.40 -16.01
N LEU A 207 -7.56 15.45 -16.21
CA LEU A 207 -6.84 14.76 -15.14
C LEU A 207 -5.41 15.26 -15.06
N MET A 208 -5.06 15.76 -13.87
CA MET A 208 -3.67 16.08 -13.54
C MET A 208 -2.84 14.79 -13.46
N PRO A 209 -1.50 14.85 -13.62
CA PRO A 209 -0.65 13.68 -13.54
C PRO A 209 -0.87 12.85 -12.26
N GLU A 210 -1.08 13.51 -11.13
CA GLU A 210 -1.33 12.90 -9.82
C GLU A 210 -2.62 12.05 -9.78
N GLU A 211 -3.61 12.37 -10.61
CA GLU A 211 -4.90 11.67 -10.70
C GLU A 211 -4.90 10.63 -11.85
N ALA A 212 -3.87 10.65 -12.69
CA ALA A 212 -3.71 9.78 -13.85
C ALA A 212 -2.62 8.72 -13.61
N TYR A 213 -1.45 8.91 -14.22
CA TYR A 213 -0.32 7.97 -14.18
C TYR A 213 0.76 8.34 -13.15
N GLY A 214 0.47 9.30 -12.27
CA GLY A 214 1.38 9.84 -11.29
C GLY A 214 2.41 10.80 -11.88
N MET A 215 3.22 11.36 -10.99
CA MET A 215 4.44 12.07 -11.36
C MET A 215 5.54 11.06 -11.72
N PRO A 216 6.44 11.39 -12.65
CA PRO A 216 7.57 10.53 -12.97
C PRO A 216 8.41 10.34 -11.70
N ASP A 217 8.63 9.08 -11.33
CA ASP A 217 9.46 8.74 -10.19
C ASP A 217 10.94 8.80 -10.61
N PRO A 218 11.75 9.70 -10.03
CA PRO A 218 13.18 9.74 -10.31
C PRO A 218 13.90 8.45 -9.91
N ASN A 219 13.35 7.65 -8.99
CA ASN A 219 13.92 6.34 -8.61
C ASN A 219 13.61 5.24 -9.64
N ALA A 220 12.60 5.44 -10.49
CA ALA A 220 12.33 4.54 -11.62
C ALA A 220 13.29 4.76 -12.80
N VAL A 221 14.13 5.81 -12.72
CA VAL A 221 15.26 6.03 -13.63
C VAL A 221 16.51 5.44 -12.98
N PHE A 222 17.08 4.40 -13.59
CA PHE A 222 18.28 3.74 -13.07
C PHE A 222 19.27 3.42 -14.18
N SER A 223 20.56 3.46 -13.85
CA SER A 223 21.63 3.14 -14.77
C SER A 223 22.16 1.74 -14.51
N VAL A 224 22.32 0.96 -15.58
CA VAL A 224 22.88 -0.40 -15.54
C VAL A 224 24.14 -0.45 -16.40
N GLU A 225 25.12 -1.22 -15.96
CA GLU A 225 26.32 -1.45 -16.75
C GLU A 225 26.06 -2.36 -17.95
N ILE A 226 26.59 -1.99 -19.11
CA ILE A 226 26.51 -2.76 -20.36
C ILE A 226 27.00 -4.21 -20.16
N ALA A 227 28.03 -4.38 -19.33
CA ALA A 227 28.60 -5.68 -18.99
C ALA A 227 27.62 -6.64 -18.28
N GLN A 228 26.62 -6.11 -17.57
CA GLN A 228 25.61 -6.91 -16.86
C GLN A 228 24.41 -7.28 -17.76
N LEU A 229 24.34 -6.69 -18.96
CA LEU A 229 23.23 -6.88 -19.89
C LEU A 229 23.74 -7.49 -21.20
N PRO A 230 23.68 -8.82 -21.37
CA PRO A 230 23.97 -9.45 -22.65
C PRO A 230 22.98 -8.95 -23.71
N GLY A 231 23.49 -8.33 -24.80
CA GLY A 231 22.67 -7.73 -25.87
C GLY A 231 22.54 -6.20 -25.82
N SER A 232 23.14 -5.55 -24.82
CA SER A 232 23.18 -4.08 -24.66
C SER A 232 23.88 -3.33 -25.81
N GLU A 233 24.78 -3.99 -26.55
CA GLU A 233 25.48 -3.40 -27.71
C GLU A 233 24.51 -2.96 -28.81
N ASN A 234 23.40 -3.68 -29.02
CA ASN A 234 22.40 -3.39 -30.05
C ASN A 234 21.26 -2.47 -29.59
N LEU A 235 21.32 -1.94 -28.36
CA LEU A 235 20.27 -1.06 -27.85
C LEU A 235 20.42 0.36 -28.40
N GLU A 236 19.32 0.90 -28.90
CA GLU A 236 19.22 2.29 -29.35
C GLU A 236 18.57 3.19 -28.30
N VAL A 237 18.97 4.45 -28.27
CA VAL A 237 18.32 5.45 -27.40
C VAL A 237 16.87 5.64 -27.85
N GLY A 238 15.93 5.55 -26.90
CA GLY A 238 14.50 5.59 -27.14
C GLY A 238 13.85 4.23 -27.35
N GLN A 239 14.62 3.15 -27.46
CA GLN A 239 14.09 1.79 -27.60
C GLN A 239 13.46 1.31 -26.28
N GLN A 240 12.29 0.68 -26.37
CA GLN A 240 11.67 -0.04 -25.26
C GLN A 240 12.22 -1.46 -25.20
N VAL A 241 12.64 -1.89 -24.01
CA VAL A 241 13.16 -3.23 -23.75
C VAL A 241 12.57 -3.79 -22.46
N TYR A 242 12.62 -5.11 -22.31
CA TYR A 242 12.18 -5.77 -21.08
C TYR A 242 13.40 -6.15 -20.26
N LEU A 243 13.47 -5.65 -19.02
CA LEU A 243 14.46 -6.08 -18.04
C LEU A 243 13.81 -7.03 -17.04
N SER A 244 14.56 -7.96 -16.46
CA SER A 244 14.06 -8.83 -15.40
C SER A 244 14.40 -8.24 -14.04
N ASN A 245 13.41 -8.12 -13.15
CA ASN A 245 13.64 -7.71 -11.77
C ASN A 245 14.31 -8.84 -10.94
N GLN A 246 14.62 -8.60 -9.67
CA GLN A 246 15.24 -9.59 -8.78
C GLN A 246 14.39 -10.86 -8.57
N LEU A 247 13.09 -10.79 -8.86
CA LEU A 247 12.14 -11.90 -8.80
C LEU A 247 11.98 -12.61 -10.16
N GLY A 248 12.75 -12.21 -11.17
CA GLY A 248 12.72 -12.80 -12.52
C GLY A 248 11.53 -12.36 -13.38
N GLN A 249 10.74 -11.39 -12.93
CA GLN A 249 9.61 -10.88 -13.71
C GLN A 249 10.10 -9.83 -14.72
N PRO A 250 9.76 -9.98 -16.01
CA PRO A 250 10.09 -8.99 -17.03
C PRO A 250 9.23 -7.74 -16.82
N PHE A 251 9.87 -6.57 -16.80
CA PHE A 251 9.21 -5.28 -16.77
C PHE A 251 9.74 -4.41 -17.93
N PRO A 252 8.85 -3.68 -18.64
CA PRO A 252 9.25 -2.82 -19.73
C PRO A 252 9.98 -1.57 -19.19
N VAL A 253 11.05 -1.19 -19.87
CA VAL A 253 11.82 0.03 -19.62
C VAL A 253 12.20 0.69 -20.93
N LYS A 254 12.42 2.00 -20.91
CA LYS A 254 12.86 2.78 -22.06
C LYS A 254 14.32 3.20 -21.89
N VAL A 255 15.12 3.05 -22.95
CA VAL A 255 16.50 3.56 -22.95
C VAL A 255 16.49 5.08 -23.09
N VAL A 256 16.96 5.81 -22.09
CA VAL A 256 17.05 7.29 -22.13
C VAL A 256 18.42 7.74 -22.58
N VAL A 257 19.47 7.12 -22.05
CA VAL A 257 20.86 7.48 -22.35
C VAL A 257 21.67 6.20 -22.51
N LYS A 258 22.52 6.15 -23.54
CA LYS A 258 23.53 5.11 -23.72
C LYS A 258 24.90 5.76 -23.75
N GLU A 259 25.73 5.40 -22.80
CA GLU A 259 27.13 5.79 -22.71
C GLU A 259 28.03 4.58 -23.07
N GLU A 260 29.35 4.77 -23.07
CA GLU A 260 30.30 3.71 -23.45
C GLU A 260 30.32 2.50 -22.50
N LYS A 261 29.94 2.69 -21.22
CA LYS A 261 29.96 1.64 -20.19
C LYS A 261 28.63 1.44 -19.47
N THR A 262 27.72 2.39 -19.59
CA THR A 262 26.51 2.53 -18.77
C THR A 262 25.31 2.87 -19.66
N ILE A 263 24.17 2.26 -19.38
CA ILE A 263 22.89 2.57 -20.03
C ILE A 263 21.90 2.98 -18.96
N THR A 264 21.26 4.12 -19.16
CA THR A 264 20.21 4.64 -18.29
C THR A 264 18.86 4.22 -18.84
N PHE A 265 18.12 3.49 -18.02
CA PHE A 265 16.79 3.02 -18.28
C PHE A 265 15.78 3.82 -17.46
N ASP A 266 14.63 4.07 -18.06
CA ASP A 266 13.49 4.70 -17.44
C ASP A 266 12.33 3.69 -17.41
N ALA A 267 11.96 3.29 -16.20
CA ALA A 267 10.82 2.40 -15.95
C ALA A 267 9.51 3.18 -15.71
N ASN A 268 9.51 4.50 -15.86
CA ASN A 268 8.29 5.29 -15.75
C ASN A 268 7.32 4.98 -16.90
N HIS A 269 6.04 5.10 -16.59
CA HIS A 269 5.00 5.02 -17.61
C HIS A 269 5.17 6.18 -18.61
N GLU A 270 4.97 5.95 -19.91
CA GLU A 270 5.14 6.99 -20.96
C GLU A 270 4.20 8.21 -20.79
N MET A 271 3.14 8.01 -19.99
CA MET A 271 2.14 9.02 -19.65
C MET A 271 2.33 9.61 -18.24
N ALA A 272 3.32 9.17 -17.47
CA ALA A 272 3.64 9.76 -16.16
C ALA A 272 4.09 11.22 -16.34
N GLY A 273 3.58 12.12 -15.50
CA GLY A 273 3.87 13.56 -15.56
C GLY A 273 3.13 14.34 -16.66
N LYS A 274 2.26 13.70 -17.44
CA LYS A 274 1.45 14.38 -18.46
C LYS A 274 0.02 14.58 -17.98
N GLU A 275 -0.51 15.76 -18.28
CA GLU A 275 -1.94 16.07 -18.13
C GLU A 275 -2.71 15.37 -19.25
N LEU A 276 -3.79 14.67 -18.87
CA LEU A 276 -4.60 13.87 -19.79
C LEU A 276 -6.05 14.35 -19.76
N ASN A 277 -6.65 14.49 -20.93
CA ASN A 277 -8.07 14.78 -21.07
C ASN A 277 -8.79 13.48 -21.45
N PHE A 278 -9.86 13.16 -20.72
CA PHE A 278 -10.69 12.01 -21.01
C PHE A 278 -12.12 12.46 -21.25
N HIS A 279 -12.65 12.12 -22.42
CA HIS A 279 -14.09 12.14 -22.66
C HIS A 279 -14.62 10.74 -22.33
N ILE A 280 -15.52 10.61 -21.36
CA ILE A 280 -16.04 9.35 -20.85
C ILE A 280 -17.55 9.31 -21.03
N GLU A 281 -18.06 8.20 -21.55
CA GLU A 281 -19.47 7.92 -21.76
C GLU A 281 -19.81 6.62 -21.04
N LEU A 282 -20.73 6.68 -20.07
CA LEU A 282 -21.15 5.50 -19.32
C LEU A 282 -22.28 4.77 -20.05
N VAL A 283 -22.03 3.57 -20.54
CA VAL A 283 -22.99 2.80 -21.36
C VAL A 283 -23.88 1.92 -20.50
N GLU A 284 -23.31 1.25 -19.49
CA GLU A 284 -24.01 0.28 -18.67
C GLU A 284 -23.35 0.16 -17.29
N VAL A 285 -24.15 -0.10 -16.25
CA VAL A 285 -23.67 -0.44 -14.90
C VAL A 285 -24.40 -1.69 -14.42
N LYS A 286 -23.65 -2.66 -13.91
CA LYS A 286 -24.15 -3.93 -13.34
C LYS A 286 -23.86 -4.01 -11.84
#